data_AF-A0A1C6L6M0-F1
#
_entry.id   AF-A0A1C6L6M0-F1
#
_cell.length_a   1.000
_cell.length_b   1.000
_cell.length_c   1.000
_cell.angle_alpha   90.00
_cell.angle_beta   90.00
_cell.angle_gamma   90.00
#
_symmetry.space_group_name_H-M   'P 1'
#
loop_
_entity.id
_entity.type
_entity.pdbx_description
1 polymer ?
#
loop_
_entity_poly.entity_id
_entity_poly.type
_entity_poly.pdbx_seq_one_letter_code
_entity_poly.pdbx_strand_id
1 'polypeptide(L)'
;MAIIKNLLGIREIKAPIFYKEFSEENRQLIDLIELKEKVKSEKIEYIERDIELLKTGIQGEKNVYFELKNSFIPMICLHDVRIQDADYVAQLDFVVITAQFVMILETKKLNGDIYINESGDFIRSIKNRYGKVIKKEGIYSPISQNDRHIRIVKNMLVKEGLIKTFPVISGVVIANPKSIVNKNKASKKIKDEIFRYDQLTDVIKGKIKHYIKDIDIFEDKMRSIAEFFVIKNKVIKYDYMNKYCLTEDDFIEHKVEKISDKEVIENVIEKIAVTSTEAIDKKEKSYEDLVTALKEYRLSKSRKEKVKPYFIYNNEMMEEIIKLNLKDKKELINIKGFGPVKIEKYGDDIINIIRAYYIEK
;
A
#
# COMPACT_ATOMS: atom_id res chain seq x y z
N MET A 1 31.77 -1.96 29.76
CA MET A 1 31.05 -0.81 30.37
C MET A 1 29.53 -1.00 30.43
N ALA A 2 28.85 -1.47 29.37
CA ALA A 2 27.39 -1.62 29.36
C ALA A 2 26.82 -2.48 30.52
N ILE A 3 27.46 -3.61 30.83
CA ILE A 3 27.03 -4.51 31.94
C ILE A 3 27.02 -3.79 33.29
N ILE A 4 28.05 -2.99 33.60
CA ILE A 4 28.15 -2.24 34.86
C ILE A 4 27.08 -1.14 34.92
N LYS A 5 26.83 -0.43 33.82
CA LYS A 5 25.79 0.60 33.75
C LYS A 5 24.38 0.02 33.93
N ASN A 6 24.11 -1.13 33.31
CA ASN A 6 22.86 -1.85 33.48
C ASN A 6 22.67 -2.28 34.95
N LEU A 7 23.73 -2.79 35.59
CA LEU A 7 23.71 -3.16 37.01
C LEU A 7 23.40 -1.95 37.92
N LEU A 8 23.89 -0.76 37.55
CA LEU A 8 23.66 0.49 38.26
C LEU A 8 22.35 1.21 37.85
N GLY A 9 21.55 0.64 36.94
CA GLY A 9 20.28 1.22 36.48
C GLY A 9 20.43 2.50 35.65
N ILE A 10 21.63 2.79 35.12
CA ILE A 10 21.91 4.02 34.37
C ILE A 10 21.37 3.89 32.95
N ARG A 11 20.44 4.78 32.57
CA ARG A 11 19.89 4.91 31.20
C ARG A 11 20.63 6.02 30.42
N GLU A 12 21.15 5.73 29.23
CA GLU A 12 21.86 6.69 28.37
C GLU A 12 20.94 7.34 27.33
N ILE A 13 19.97 6.60 26.79
CA ILE A 13 19.02 7.12 25.82
C ILE A 13 18.01 7.99 26.57
N LYS A 14 18.04 9.30 26.30
CA LYS A 14 17.13 10.29 26.92
C LYS A 14 16.05 10.82 25.98
N ALA A 15 16.21 10.61 24.68
CA ALA A 15 15.35 11.11 23.62
C ALA A 15 15.40 10.14 22.43
N PRO A 16 14.58 10.34 21.39
CA PRO A 16 14.58 9.48 20.22
C PRO A 16 15.94 9.52 19.51
N ILE A 17 16.50 8.35 19.21
CA ILE A 17 17.71 8.21 18.40
C ILE A 17 17.39 7.42 17.12
N PHE A 18 17.90 7.86 15.98
CA PHE A 18 17.63 7.21 14.70
C PHE A 18 18.85 6.41 14.22
N TYR A 19 18.67 5.12 13.98
CA TYR A 19 19.70 4.25 13.38
C TYR A 19 19.60 4.27 11.84
N LYS A 20 18.41 4.58 11.32
CA LYS A 20 18.17 4.92 9.91
C LYS A 20 17.22 6.11 9.88
N GLU A 21 17.73 7.27 9.46
CA GLU A 21 16.97 8.52 9.39
C GLU A 21 16.04 8.54 8.18
N PHE A 22 14.96 9.32 8.30
CA PHE A 22 14.17 9.71 7.15
C PHE A 22 15.02 10.61 6.23
N SER A 23 15.00 10.33 4.94
CA SER A 23 15.63 11.17 3.92
C SER A 23 14.57 11.71 2.98
N GLU A 24 14.63 13.01 2.68
CA GLU A 24 13.84 13.63 1.62
C GLU A 24 14.32 13.18 0.22
N GLU A 25 15.59 12.77 0.12
CA GLU A 25 16.17 12.20 -1.08
C GLU A 25 15.73 10.74 -1.23
N ASN A 26 14.62 10.54 -1.94
CA ASN A 26 14.11 9.22 -2.26
C ASN A 26 14.60 8.78 -3.65
N ARG A 27 15.46 7.76 -3.68
CA ARG A 27 16.06 7.26 -4.94
C ARG A 27 15.03 6.81 -5.97
N GLN A 28 13.96 6.13 -5.53
CA GLN A 28 12.89 5.71 -6.43
C GLN A 28 12.18 6.92 -7.06
N LEU A 29 11.96 7.99 -6.30
CA LEU A 29 11.38 9.22 -6.82
C LEU A 29 12.30 9.88 -7.85
N ILE A 30 13.60 9.93 -7.58
CA ILE A 30 14.60 10.45 -8.51
C ILE A 30 14.59 9.64 -9.81
N ASP A 31 14.70 8.30 -9.72
CA ASP A 31 14.68 7.41 -10.89
C ASP A 31 13.41 7.62 -11.74
N LEU A 32 12.24 7.77 -11.10
CA LEU A 32 10.98 7.98 -11.81
C LEU A 32 10.91 9.36 -12.49
N ILE A 33 11.45 10.41 -11.86
CA ILE A 33 11.53 11.75 -12.46
C ILE A 33 12.44 11.72 -13.69
N GLU A 34 13.62 11.10 -13.59
CA GLU A 34 14.52 10.93 -14.73
C GLU A 34 13.90 10.09 -15.85
N LEU A 35 13.15 9.03 -15.50
CA LEU A 35 12.45 8.20 -16.48
C LEU A 35 11.35 8.98 -17.19
N LYS A 36 10.57 9.79 -16.43
CA LYS A 36 9.52 10.64 -16.97
C LYS A 36 10.05 11.59 -18.05
N GLU A 37 11.24 12.17 -17.85
CA GLU A 37 11.83 13.09 -18.84
C GLU A 37 12.19 12.40 -20.17
N LYS A 38 12.51 11.09 -20.10
CA LYS A 38 12.95 10.28 -21.23
C LYS A 38 11.79 9.67 -22.03
N VAL A 39 10.73 9.22 -21.36
CA VAL A 39 9.57 8.59 -22.00
C VAL A 39 8.75 9.62 -22.78
N LYS A 40 8.45 9.33 -24.04
CA LYS A 40 7.71 10.19 -24.98
C LYS A 40 6.32 9.66 -25.35
N SER A 41 6.02 8.40 -25.02
CA SER A 41 4.72 7.80 -25.27
C SER A 41 3.67 8.16 -24.20
N GLU A 42 2.41 7.81 -24.44
CA GLU A 42 1.30 7.91 -23.48
C GLU A 42 1.60 7.19 -22.14
N LYS A 43 2.60 6.30 -22.11
CA LYS A 43 3.01 5.60 -20.88
C LYS A 43 3.57 6.55 -19.80
N ILE A 44 3.92 7.79 -20.16
CA ILE A 44 4.30 8.84 -19.22
C ILE A 44 3.23 9.05 -18.13
N GLU A 45 1.94 8.89 -18.45
CA GLU A 45 0.83 9.06 -17.50
C GLU A 45 0.92 8.05 -16.33
N TYR A 46 1.36 6.81 -16.59
CA TYR A 46 1.57 5.81 -15.54
C TYR A 46 2.69 6.21 -14.58
N ILE A 47 3.75 6.82 -15.12
CA ILE A 47 4.92 7.25 -14.36
C ILE A 47 4.55 8.47 -13.51
N GLU A 48 3.85 9.45 -14.09
CA GLU A 48 3.36 10.63 -13.39
C GLU A 48 2.44 10.26 -12.22
N ARG A 49 1.47 9.38 -12.45
CA ARG A 49 0.58 8.85 -11.40
C ARG A 49 1.38 8.25 -10.25
N ASP A 50 2.37 7.40 -10.55
CA ASP A 50 3.18 6.75 -9.54
C ASP A 50 4.09 7.75 -8.78
N ILE A 51 4.60 8.79 -9.46
CA ILE A 51 5.33 9.90 -8.84
C ILE A 51 4.44 10.64 -7.83
N GLU A 52 3.20 10.97 -8.19
CA GLU A 52 2.27 11.67 -7.29
C GLU A 52 1.91 10.82 -6.05
N LEU A 53 1.67 9.53 -6.25
CA LEU A 53 1.42 8.58 -5.17
C LEU A 53 2.64 8.48 -4.23
N LEU A 54 3.85 8.42 -4.79
CA LEU A 54 5.08 8.33 -4.02
C LEU A 54 5.37 9.62 -3.23
N LYS A 55 5.24 10.80 -3.86
CA LYS A 55 5.35 12.10 -3.18
C LYS A 55 4.36 12.22 -2.02
N THR A 56 3.14 11.75 -2.24
CA THR A 56 2.10 11.72 -1.21
C THR A 56 2.54 10.82 -0.04
N GLY A 57 3.00 9.61 -0.32
CA GLY A 57 3.56 8.69 0.70
C GLY A 57 4.69 9.31 1.52
N ILE A 58 5.73 9.82 0.84
CA ILE A 58 6.92 10.44 1.46
C ILE A 58 6.51 11.60 2.38
N GLN A 59 5.59 12.46 1.95
CA GLN A 59 5.11 13.55 2.80
C GLN A 59 4.34 13.04 4.04
N GLY A 60 3.64 11.91 3.93
CA GLY A 60 3.00 11.27 5.08
C GLY A 60 4.04 10.76 6.08
N GLU A 61 5.06 10.07 5.59
CA GLU A 61 6.18 9.59 6.41
C GLU A 61 6.94 10.74 7.06
N LYS A 62 7.17 11.85 6.34
CA LYS A 62 7.78 13.07 6.89
C LYS A 62 7.01 13.60 8.11
N ASN A 63 5.68 13.58 8.08
CA ASN A 63 4.86 14.00 9.22
C ASN A 63 5.06 13.08 10.43
N VAL A 64 5.10 11.76 10.20
CA VAL A 64 5.33 10.77 11.28
C VAL A 64 6.73 10.88 11.85
N TYR A 65 7.75 11.02 11.00
CA TYR A 65 9.13 11.23 11.41
C TYR A 65 9.27 12.49 12.28
N PHE A 66 8.62 13.59 11.91
CA PHE A 66 8.62 14.82 12.70
C PHE A 66 8.06 14.59 14.12
N GLU A 67 6.93 13.89 14.25
CA GLU A 67 6.35 13.57 15.55
C GLU A 67 7.27 12.66 16.39
N LEU A 68 7.85 11.62 15.76
CA LEU A 68 8.80 10.73 16.45
C LEU A 68 10.00 11.51 16.97
N LYS A 69 10.62 12.35 16.14
CA LYS A 69 11.82 13.13 16.47
C LYS A 69 11.56 14.13 17.61
N ASN A 70 10.37 14.71 17.67
CA ASN A 70 9.97 15.71 18.68
C ASN A 70 9.20 15.12 19.87
N SER A 71 9.14 13.80 20.00
CA SER A 71 8.37 13.15 21.07
C SER A 71 9.03 13.22 22.45
N PHE A 72 10.36 13.43 22.49
CA PHE A 72 11.22 13.35 23.68
C PHE A 72 11.11 12.01 24.44
N ILE A 73 10.75 10.94 23.74
CA ILE A 73 10.64 9.59 24.31
C ILE A 73 11.98 8.86 24.19
N PRO A 74 12.49 8.22 25.25
CA PRO A 74 13.65 7.33 25.16
C PRO A 74 13.37 6.10 24.26
N MET A 75 13.76 6.19 22.99
CA MET A 75 13.52 5.13 22.02
C MET A 75 14.55 5.14 20.89
N ILE A 76 14.68 4.00 20.22
CA ILE A 76 15.43 3.87 18.97
C ILE A 76 14.43 3.80 17.81
N CYS A 77 14.68 4.54 16.75
CA CYS A 77 13.85 4.56 15.56
C CYS A 77 14.65 4.16 14.32
N LEU A 78 14.00 3.44 13.41
CA LEU A 78 14.52 3.15 12.07
C LEU A 78 13.43 3.44 11.06
N HIS A 79 13.74 4.19 10.01
CA HIS A 79 12.84 4.47 8.90
C HIS A 79 13.12 3.55 7.71
N ASP A 80 12.07 3.13 6.99
CA ASP A 80 12.12 2.45 5.69
C ASP A 80 13.06 1.23 5.69
N VAL A 81 12.76 0.26 6.56
CA VAL A 81 13.54 -0.97 6.70
C VAL A 81 12.86 -2.10 5.93
N ARG A 82 13.61 -2.76 5.04
CA ARG A 82 13.14 -3.94 4.32
C ARG A 82 13.84 -5.20 4.79
N ILE A 83 13.09 -6.11 5.40
CA ILE A 83 13.59 -7.41 5.83
C ILE A 83 12.96 -8.55 5.03
N GLN A 84 13.64 -9.70 4.99
CA GLN A 84 13.17 -10.88 4.29
C GLN A 84 13.52 -12.15 5.08
N ASP A 85 12.55 -13.05 5.23
CA ASP A 85 12.72 -14.41 5.76
C ASP A 85 12.10 -15.40 4.76
N ALA A 86 12.95 -16.22 4.14
CA ALA A 86 12.62 -17.04 2.98
C ALA A 86 11.87 -16.23 1.88
N ASP A 87 10.64 -16.61 1.55
CA ASP A 87 9.79 -15.96 0.56
C ASP A 87 8.99 -14.77 1.11
N TYR A 88 9.04 -14.53 2.43
CA TYR A 88 8.29 -13.46 3.07
C TYR A 88 9.13 -12.20 3.15
N VAL A 89 8.57 -11.10 2.63
CA VAL A 89 9.17 -9.76 2.67
C VAL A 89 8.30 -8.87 3.54
N ALA A 90 8.93 -8.06 4.38
CA ALA A 90 8.27 -6.99 5.11
C ALA A 90 8.97 -5.66 4.80
N GLN A 91 8.18 -4.68 4.35
CA GLN A 91 8.58 -3.28 4.28
C GLN A 91 8.06 -2.59 5.53
N LEU A 92 8.93 -1.96 6.30
CA LEU A 92 8.60 -1.35 7.58
C LEU A 92 8.83 0.16 7.46
N ASP A 93 7.76 0.96 7.44
CA ASP A 93 7.90 2.41 7.31
C ASP A 93 8.65 2.99 8.51
N PHE A 94 8.24 2.64 9.73
CA PHE A 94 9.04 2.89 10.93
C PHE A 94 9.06 1.71 11.88
N VAL A 95 10.23 1.45 12.44
CA VAL A 95 10.46 0.57 13.58
C VAL A 95 10.78 1.44 14.79
N VAL A 96 9.98 1.35 15.84
CA VAL A 96 10.19 2.05 17.11
C VAL A 96 10.52 1.02 18.18
N ILE A 97 11.67 1.15 18.83
CA ILE A 97 12.15 0.24 19.87
C ILE A 97 12.22 1.04 21.17
N THR A 98 11.39 0.65 22.13
CA THR A 98 11.44 1.15 23.51
C THR A 98 12.02 0.07 24.41
N ALA A 99 12.21 0.39 25.69
CA ALA A 99 12.54 -0.63 26.68
C ALA A 99 11.38 -1.62 26.95
N GLN A 100 10.17 -1.34 26.48
CA GLN A 100 8.97 -2.13 26.77
C GLN A 100 8.49 -2.96 25.58
N PHE A 101 8.73 -2.50 24.34
CA PHE A 101 8.26 -3.16 23.13
C PHE A 101 9.01 -2.70 21.87
N VAL A 102 8.91 -3.50 20.81
CA VAL A 102 9.10 -3.06 19.42
C VAL A 102 7.73 -2.73 18.83
N MET A 103 7.57 -1.56 18.23
CA MET A 103 6.36 -1.14 17.54
C MET A 103 6.67 -0.90 16.07
N ILE A 104 5.90 -1.55 15.19
CA ILE A 104 5.98 -1.33 13.73
C ILE A 104 4.87 -0.38 13.35
N LEU A 105 5.26 0.80 12.87
CA LEU A 105 4.32 1.81 12.38
C LEU A 105 4.21 1.70 10.86
N GLU A 106 3.00 1.47 10.38
CA GLU A 106 2.62 1.61 8.97
C GLU A 106 2.00 2.99 8.77
N THR A 107 2.52 3.77 7.83
CA THR A 107 2.07 5.13 7.54
C THR A 107 1.15 5.14 6.34
N LYS A 108 -0.08 5.63 6.52
CA LYS A 108 -1.03 5.80 5.42
C LYS A 108 -1.44 7.26 5.29
N LYS A 109 -1.08 7.88 4.16
CA LYS A 109 -1.62 9.18 3.76
C LYS A 109 -2.87 8.98 2.89
N LEU A 110 -3.98 8.63 3.54
CA LEU A 110 -5.28 8.50 2.88
C LEU A 110 -5.92 9.88 2.74
N ASN A 111 -6.56 10.17 1.60
CA ASN A 111 -7.44 11.33 1.45
C ASN A 111 -8.87 10.99 1.89
N GLY A 112 -9.68 12.00 2.21
CA GLY A 112 -11.07 11.83 2.63
C GLY A 112 -11.23 11.34 4.07
N ASP A 113 -12.49 11.13 4.43
CA ASP A 113 -12.90 10.67 5.75
C ASP A 113 -12.86 9.15 5.80
N ILE A 114 -12.21 8.61 6.84
CA ILE A 114 -12.09 7.18 7.09
C ILE A 114 -13.06 6.80 8.19
N TYR A 115 -13.93 5.84 7.90
CA TYR A 115 -14.84 5.24 8.85
C TYR A 115 -14.52 3.76 8.97
N ILE A 116 -14.46 3.25 10.20
CA ILE A 116 -14.23 1.84 10.47
C ILE A 116 -15.47 1.26 11.13
N ASN A 117 -16.08 0.25 10.48
CA ASN A 117 -17.29 -0.39 10.98
C ASN A 117 -16.97 -1.45 12.06
N GLU A 118 -18.01 -2.12 12.56
CA GLU A 118 -17.93 -3.14 13.61
C GLU A 118 -17.16 -4.39 13.14
N SER A 119 -17.28 -4.73 11.85
CA SER A 119 -16.54 -5.82 11.20
C SER A 119 -15.05 -5.51 11.00
N GLY A 120 -14.63 -4.26 11.19
CA GLY A 120 -13.25 -3.81 10.95
C GLY A 120 -12.95 -3.40 9.50
N ASP A 121 -13.98 -3.24 8.68
CA ASP A 121 -13.83 -2.76 7.31
C ASP A 121 -13.55 -1.26 7.30
N PHE A 122 -12.58 -0.87 6.49
CA PHE A 122 -12.22 0.51 6.30
C PHE A 122 -13.03 1.09 5.13
N ILE A 123 -13.77 2.15 5.39
CA ILE A 123 -14.62 2.82 4.41
C ILE A 123 -14.15 4.26 4.26
N ARG A 124 -13.71 4.63 3.06
CA ARG A 124 -13.31 5.99 2.70
C ARG A 124 -14.48 6.73 2.05
N SER A 125 -14.72 7.97 2.49
CA SER A 125 -15.68 8.90 1.89
C SER A 125 -14.98 10.17 1.43
N ILE A 126 -15.16 10.54 0.16
CA ILE A 126 -14.63 11.78 -0.43
C ILE A 126 -15.78 12.76 -0.56
N LYS A 127 -15.56 13.99 -0.07
CA LYS A 127 -16.53 15.08 -0.08
C LYS A 127 -16.13 16.15 -1.09
N ASN A 128 -17.12 16.80 -1.70
CA ASN A 128 -16.89 18.02 -2.47
C ASN A 128 -16.73 19.26 -1.55
N ARG A 129 -16.49 20.43 -2.15
CA ARG A 129 -16.36 21.71 -1.43
C ARG A 129 -17.59 22.11 -0.57
N TYR A 130 -18.75 21.54 -0.87
CA TYR A 130 -20.00 21.77 -0.13
C TYR A 130 -20.27 20.70 0.94
N GLY A 131 -19.31 19.80 1.19
CA GLY A 131 -19.43 18.72 2.17
C GLY A 131 -20.24 17.51 1.72
N LYS A 132 -20.81 17.50 0.50
CA LYS A 132 -21.55 16.36 -0.04
C LYS A 132 -20.59 15.23 -0.40
N VAL A 133 -20.87 14.01 0.07
CA VAL A 133 -20.11 12.81 -0.30
C VAL A 133 -20.32 12.52 -1.78
N ILE A 134 -19.24 12.55 -2.56
CA ILE A 134 -19.24 12.28 -4.00
C ILE A 134 -18.72 10.89 -4.34
N LYS A 135 -17.92 10.29 -3.46
CA LYS A 135 -17.40 8.93 -3.61
C LYS A 135 -17.33 8.24 -2.26
N LYS A 136 -17.78 6.99 -2.19
CA LYS A 136 -17.66 6.13 -1.00
C LYS A 136 -17.12 4.77 -1.41
N GLU A 137 -16.17 4.23 -0.67
CA GLU A 137 -15.48 2.99 -1.05
C GLU A 137 -14.88 2.23 0.11
N GLY A 138 -14.86 0.90 0.02
CA GLY A 138 -14.04 0.07 0.87
C GLY A 138 -12.55 0.25 0.51
N ILE A 139 -11.68 0.16 1.51
CA ILE A 139 -10.23 0.11 1.31
C ILE A 139 -9.67 -1.08 2.06
N TYR A 140 -8.59 -1.68 1.54
CA TYR A 140 -7.95 -2.80 2.21
C TYR A 140 -7.44 -2.38 3.60
N SER A 141 -7.72 -3.20 4.60
CA SER A 141 -7.39 -2.91 6.00
C SER A 141 -5.87 -2.75 6.19
N PRO A 142 -5.37 -1.54 6.50
CA PRO A 142 -3.95 -1.33 6.79
C PRO A 142 -3.49 -2.13 8.01
N ILE A 143 -4.41 -2.44 8.92
CA ILE A 143 -4.15 -3.27 10.10
C ILE A 143 -3.78 -4.69 9.68
N SER A 144 -4.56 -5.29 8.77
CA SER A 144 -4.28 -6.64 8.27
C SER A 144 -2.95 -6.72 7.49
N GLN A 145 -2.56 -5.63 6.82
CA GLN A 145 -1.25 -5.52 6.19
C GLN A 145 -0.13 -5.52 7.26
N ASN A 146 -0.23 -4.65 8.26
CA ASN A 146 0.80 -4.53 9.29
C ASN A 146 0.89 -5.79 10.16
N ASP A 147 -0.22 -6.47 10.46
CA ASP A 147 -0.24 -7.75 11.18
C ASP A 147 0.62 -8.83 10.48
N ARG A 148 0.75 -8.78 9.14
CA ARG A 148 1.66 -9.67 8.40
C ARG A 148 3.12 -9.31 8.66
N HIS A 149 3.45 -8.02 8.62
CA HIS A 149 4.80 -7.52 8.92
C HIS A 149 5.23 -7.86 10.35
N ILE A 150 4.34 -7.66 11.33
CA ILE A 150 4.57 -8.02 12.74
C ILE A 150 4.93 -9.50 12.88
N ARG A 151 4.21 -10.41 12.21
CA ARG A 151 4.52 -11.85 12.26
C ARG A 151 5.92 -12.15 11.72
N ILE A 152 6.30 -11.56 10.60
CA ILE A 152 7.64 -11.72 10.01
C ILE A 152 8.70 -11.21 10.98
N VAL A 153 8.55 -9.97 11.47
CA VAL A 153 9.48 -9.36 12.43
C VAL A 153 9.64 -10.22 13.68
N LYS A 154 8.52 -10.61 14.31
CA LYS A 154 8.52 -11.41 15.53
C LYS A 154 9.25 -12.75 15.31
N ASN A 155 8.93 -13.45 14.23
CA ASN A 155 9.56 -14.74 13.92
C ASN A 155 11.07 -14.59 13.73
N MET A 156 11.52 -13.57 12.99
CA MET A 156 12.95 -13.35 12.76
C MET A 156 13.69 -12.98 14.06
N LEU A 157 13.13 -12.07 14.88
CA LEU A 157 13.76 -11.69 16.15
C LEU A 157 13.85 -12.85 17.14
N VAL A 158 12.85 -13.75 17.16
CA VAL A 158 12.88 -14.97 17.98
C VAL A 158 13.93 -15.96 17.46
N LYS A 159 13.98 -16.17 16.14
CA LYS A 159 14.94 -17.08 15.48
C LYS A 159 16.39 -16.67 15.73
N GLU A 160 16.67 -15.37 15.78
CA GLU A 160 18.00 -14.82 16.08
C GLU A 160 18.29 -14.74 17.60
N GLY A 161 17.39 -15.23 18.46
CA GLY A 161 17.57 -15.19 19.92
C GLY A 161 17.52 -13.77 20.51
N LEU A 162 17.08 -12.78 19.74
CA LEU A 162 16.97 -11.40 20.17
C LEU A 162 15.78 -11.21 21.11
N ILE A 163 14.68 -11.93 20.92
CA ILE A 163 13.55 -11.86 21.83
C ILE A 163 12.99 -13.25 22.13
N LYS A 164 12.30 -13.41 23.27
CA LYS A 164 11.46 -14.58 23.56
C LYS A 164 9.99 -14.17 23.62
N THR A 165 9.64 -13.40 24.64
CA THR A 165 8.28 -12.90 24.89
C THR A 165 8.16 -11.38 24.75
N PHE A 166 9.24 -10.69 24.35
CA PHE A 166 9.25 -9.24 24.21
C PHE A 166 8.18 -8.80 23.20
N PRO A 167 7.35 -7.80 23.51
CA PRO A 167 6.21 -7.45 22.67
C PRO A 167 6.66 -6.85 21.33
N VAL A 168 6.06 -7.33 20.26
CA VAL A 168 6.13 -6.72 18.92
C VAL A 168 4.71 -6.31 18.55
N ILE A 169 4.43 -5.00 18.55
CA ILE A 169 3.09 -4.45 18.46
C ILE A 169 2.88 -3.63 17.18
N SER A 170 1.64 -3.58 16.73
CA SER A 170 1.21 -2.86 15.52
C SER A 170 0.82 -1.42 15.82
N GLY A 171 1.12 -0.51 14.90
CA GLY A 171 0.50 0.82 14.81
C GLY A 171 0.25 1.21 13.36
N VAL A 172 -0.94 1.69 13.06
CA VAL A 172 -1.30 2.28 11.77
C VAL A 172 -1.50 3.78 11.98
N VAL A 173 -0.69 4.57 11.30
CA VAL A 173 -0.68 6.02 11.43
C VAL A 173 -1.36 6.66 10.22
N ILE A 174 -2.46 7.36 10.45
CA ILE A 174 -3.06 8.22 9.42
C ILE A 174 -2.32 9.55 9.39
N ALA A 175 -1.50 9.73 8.36
CA ALA A 175 -0.56 10.84 8.24
C ALA A 175 -1.08 12.03 7.40
N ASN A 176 -2.36 12.01 7.03
CA ASN A 176 -3.00 13.14 6.39
C ASN A 176 -3.64 14.07 7.43
N PRO A 177 -3.19 15.32 7.58
CA PRO A 177 -3.77 16.27 8.55
C PRO A 177 -5.25 16.57 8.29
N LYS A 178 -5.69 16.45 7.04
CA LYS A 178 -7.07 16.75 6.63
C LYS A 178 -8.02 15.58 6.82
N SER A 179 -7.53 14.38 7.16
CA SER A 179 -8.37 13.20 7.29
C SER A 179 -9.07 13.13 8.65
N ILE A 180 -10.36 12.85 8.60
CA ILE A 180 -11.16 12.48 9.78
C ILE A 180 -11.13 10.96 9.89
N VAL A 181 -10.85 10.44 11.09
CA VAL A 181 -10.87 9.00 11.37
C VAL A 181 -11.94 8.72 12.41
N ASN A 182 -13.08 8.18 11.96
CA ASN A 182 -14.15 7.72 12.83
C ASN A 182 -14.01 6.22 13.09
N LYS A 183 -13.63 5.88 14.32
CA LYS A 183 -13.42 4.51 14.80
C LYS A 183 -14.34 4.15 15.96
N ASN A 184 -15.42 4.90 16.20
CA ASN A 184 -16.27 4.75 17.40
C ASN A 184 -16.92 3.37 17.50
N LYS A 185 -17.25 2.77 16.35
CA LYS A 185 -17.84 1.43 16.27
C LYS A 185 -16.83 0.30 16.11
N ALA A 186 -15.55 0.63 15.91
CA ALA A 186 -14.52 -0.38 15.76
C ALA A 186 -14.23 -1.11 17.09
N SER A 187 -13.69 -2.32 16.99
CA SER A 187 -13.25 -3.11 18.14
C SER A 187 -12.16 -2.39 18.94
N LYS A 188 -11.98 -2.77 20.22
CA LYS A 188 -10.92 -2.20 21.07
C LYS A 188 -9.54 -2.35 20.46
N LYS A 189 -9.24 -3.53 19.90
CA LYS A 189 -7.97 -3.80 19.18
C LYS A 189 -7.73 -2.75 18.10
N ILE A 190 -8.71 -2.54 17.21
CA ILE A 190 -8.58 -1.58 16.11
C ILE A 190 -8.40 -0.17 16.65
N LYS A 191 -9.19 0.24 17.64
CA LYS A 191 -9.08 1.57 18.27
C LYS A 191 -7.70 1.84 18.83
N ASP A 192 -7.04 0.81 19.37
CA ASP A 192 -5.73 0.86 19.99
C ASP A 192 -4.56 0.80 18.99
N GLU A 193 -4.82 0.36 17.75
CA GLU A 193 -3.82 0.19 16.70
C GLU A 193 -3.84 1.33 15.67
N ILE A 194 -4.98 2.00 15.45
CA ILE A 194 -5.06 3.10 14.49
C ILE A 194 -5.20 4.46 15.15
N PHE A 195 -4.38 5.42 14.72
CA PHE A 195 -4.40 6.78 15.24
C PHE A 195 -3.86 7.77 14.21
N ARG A 196 -4.13 9.06 14.43
CA ARG A 196 -3.55 10.12 13.60
C ARG A 196 -2.12 10.41 14.03
N TYR A 197 -1.30 10.92 13.11
CA TYR A 197 0.11 11.19 13.39
C TYR A 197 0.32 12.14 14.58
N ASP A 198 -0.53 13.16 14.73
CA ASP A 198 -0.50 14.12 15.85
C ASP A 198 -0.79 13.49 17.24
N GLN A 199 -1.30 12.27 17.27
CA GLN A 199 -1.56 11.51 18.51
C GLN A 199 -0.43 10.52 18.84
N LEU A 200 0.57 10.37 17.97
CA LEU A 200 1.59 9.32 18.04
C LEU A 200 2.35 9.34 19.38
N THR A 201 2.77 10.52 19.83
CA THR A 201 3.52 10.69 21.09
C THR A 201 2.72 10.18 22.30
N ASP A 202 1.43 10.53 22.38
CA ASP A 202 0.56 10.11 23.49
C ASP A 202 0.27 8.62 23.44
N VAL A 203 0.08 8.06 22.23
CA VAL A 203 -0.10 6.63 22.05
C VAL A 203 1.12 5.84 22.52
N ILE A 204 2.34 6.23 22.10
CA ILE A 204 3.57 5.56 22.52
C ILE A 204 3.72 5.64 24.05
N LYS A 205 3.54 6.82 24.65
CA LYS A 205 3.60 7.00 26.12
C LYS A 205 2.57 6.13 26.84
N GLY A 206 1.35 6.03 26.31
CA GLY A 206 0.30 5.17 26.84
C GLY A 206 0.68 3.69 26.80
N LYS A 207 1.25 3.22 25.68
CA LYS A 207 1.74 1.84 25.54
C LYS A 207 2.92 1.56 26.47
N ILE A 208 3.86 2.49 26.64
CA ILE A 208 4.96 2.34 27.60
C ILE A 208 4.41 2.13 29.01
N LYS A 209 3.48 2.99 29.47
CA LYS A 209 2.83 2.87 30.78
C LYS A 209 2.09 1.54 30.97
N HIS A 210 1.54 0.98 29.88
CA HIS A 210 0.85 -0.30 29.92
C HIS A 210 1.83 -1.47 30.13
N TYR A 211 2.94 -1.51 29.39
CA TYR A 211 3.88 -2.64 29.39
C TYR A 211 4.98 -2.57 30.46
N ILE A 212 5.27 -1.38 31.01
CA ILE A 212 6.37 -1.18 31.98
C ILE A 212 6.24 -2.03 33.26
N LYS A 213 5.04 -2.49 33.58
CA LYS A 213 4.80 -3.34 34.77
C LYS A 213 5.39 -4.74 34.63
N ASP A 214 5.50 -5.23 33.39
CA ASP A 214 5.85 -6.62 33.12
C ASP A 214 7.22 -6.76 32.46
N ILE A 215 7.65 -5.74 31.70
CA ILE A 215 8.79 -5.82 30.80
C ILE A 215 9.57 -4.50 30.79
N ASP A 216 10.88 -4.59 30.99
CA ASP A 216 11.79 -3.46 30.90
C ASP A 216 13.20 -3.93 30.50
N ILE A 217 13.54 -3.83 29.20
CA ILE A 217 14.86 -4.20 28.69
C ILE A 217 15.84 -3.02 28.75
N PHE A 218 17.13 -3.32 28.86
CA PHE A 218 18.18 -2.32 28.81
C PHE A 218 18.59 -1.95 27.38
N GLU A 219 19.32 -0.85 27.28
CA GLU A 219 19.64 -0.21 26.00
C GLU A 219 20.59 -1.05 25.14
N ASP A 220 21.47 -1.85 25.74
CA ASP A 220 22.27 -2.84 25.03
C ASP A 220 21.38 -3.77 24.19
N LYS A 221 20.28 -4.24 24.79
CA LYS A 221 19.34 -5.10 24.09
C LYS A 221 18.55 -4.34 23.01
N MET A 222 18.14 -3.10 23.29
CA MET A 222 17.49 -2.23 22.29
C MET A 222 18.39 -2.01 21.07
N ARG A 223 19.69 -1.76 21.30
CA ARG A 223 20.69 -1.56 20.24
C ARG A 223 20.90 -2.83 19.43
N SER A 224 21.00 -4.01 20.05
CA SER A 224 21.10 -5.28 19.31
C SER A 224 19.89 -5.53 18.40
N ILE A 225 18.68 -5.16 18.83
CA ILE A 225 17.48 -5.25 17.99
C ILE A 225 17.59 -4.27 16.81
N ALA A 226 18.04 -3.03 17.05
CA ALA A 226 18.21 -2.03 16.01
C ALA A 226 19.27 -2.45 14.97
N GLU A 227 20.42 -2.95 15.44
CA GLU A 227 21.51 -3.46 14.60
C GLU A 227 21.04 -4.63 13.72
N PHE A 228 20.22 -5.53 14.25
CA PHE A 228 19.60 -6.58 13.46
C PHE A 228 18.82 -6.02 12.27
N PHE A 229 18.00 -4.98 12.48
CA PHE A 229 17.25 -4.36 11.39
C PHE A 229 18.14 -3.68 10.36
N VAL A 230 19.21 -2.99 10.81
CA VAL A 230 20.20 -2.37 9.91
C VAL A 230 20.90 -3.44 9.06
N ILE A 231 21.36 -4.52 9.68
CA ILE A 231 22.10 -5.60 9.00
C ILE A 231 21.20 -6.36 8.02
N LYS A 232 19.94 -6.64 8.38
CA LYS A 232 19.00 -7.37 7.53
C LYS A 232 18.34 -6.49 6.47
N ASN A 233 18.54 -5.17 6.49
CA ASN A 233 17.94 -4.24 5.54
C ASN A 233 18.41 -4.54 4.11
N LYS A 234 17.48 -4.63 3.17
CA LYS A 234 17.75 -4.86 1.74
C LYS A 234 17.25 -3.71 0.88
N VAL A 235 18.14 -3.10 0.10
CA VAL A 235 17.76 -2.09 -0.89
C VAL A 235 16.89 -2.72 -2.00
N ILE A 236 15.78 -2.07 -2.35
CA ILE A 236 14.95 -2.46 -3.49
C ILE A 236 15.56 -1.92 -4.77
N LYS A 237 15.66 -2.76 -5.79
CA LYS A 237 15.93 -2.34 -7.17
C LYS A 237 14.65 -2.51 -7.98
N TYR A 238 14.24 -1.46 -8.67
CA TYR A 238 13.05 -1.48 -9.52
C TYR A 238 13.47 -1.66 -10.98
N ASP A 239 12.83 -2.61 -11.64
CA ASP A 239 12.91 -2.74 -13.09
C ASP A 239 11.77 -1.94 -13.71
N TYR A 240 12.03 -0.67 -14.02
CA TYR A 240 11.02 0.22 -14.56
C TYR A 240 10.63 -0.14 -15.99
N MET A 241 11.55 -0.71 -16.78
CA MET A 241 11.27 -1.18 -18.13
C MET A 241 10.17 -2.22 -18.10
N ASN A 242 10.35 -3.25 -17.26
CA ASN A 242 9.32 -4.25 -17.06
C ASN A 242 8.08 -3.69 -16.36
N LYS A 243 8.22 -2.85 -15.33
CA LYS A 243 7.06 -2.29 -14.61
C LYS A 243 6.10 -1.54 -15.52
N TYR A 244 6.65 -0.79 -16.49
CA TYR A 244 5.90 0.09 -17.37
C TYR A 244 5.72 -0.48 -18.79
N CYS A 245 6.17 -1.71 -19.09
CA CYS A 245 6.21 -2.27 -20.44
C CYS A 245 6.93 -1.36 -21.44
N LEU A 246 8.04 -0.72 -21.05
CA LEU A 246 8.73 0.21 -21.93
C LEU A 246 9.52 -0.54 -23.01
N THR A 247 9.42 -0.06 -24.25
CA THR A 247 10.20 -0.50 -25.41
C THR A 247 11.02 0.66 -25.96
N GLU A 248 11.90 0.42 -26.92
CA GLU A 248 12.72 1.47 -27.53
C GLU A 248 11.87 2.59 -28.15
N ASP A 249 10.73 2.23 -28.76
CA ASP A 249 9.76 3.18 -29.33
C ASP A 249 9.23 4.20 -28.31
N ASP A 250 9.14 3.83 -27.02
CA ASP A 250 8.63 4.75 -25.98
C ASP A 250 9.58 5.92 -25.69
N PHE A 251 10.80 5.89 -26.22
CA PHE A 251 11.80 6.96 -26.07
C PHE A 251 11.99 7.79 -27.34
N ILE A 252 11.32 7.43 -28.43
CA ILE A 252 11.41 8.11 -29.73
C ILE A 252 10.31 9.15 -29.82
N GLU A 253 10.67 10.35 -30.27
CA GLU A 253 9.72 11.43 -30.50
C GLU A 253 8.97 11.16 -31.82
N HIS A 254 7.78 10.58 -31.76
CA HIS A 254 6.92 10.44 -32.93
C HIS A 254 6.32 11.82 -33.25
N LYS A 255 6.87 12.51 -34.26
CA LYS A 255 6.19 13.63 -34.90
C LYS A 255 4.90 13.12 -35.51
N VAL A 256 3.78 13.36 -34.84
CA VAL A 256 2.46 13.13 -35.43
C VAL A 256 2.26 14.20 -36.51
N GLU A 257 2.53 13.85 -37.77
CA GLU A 257 1.87 14.54 -38.87
C GLU A 257 0.36 14.30 -38.71
N LYS A 258 -0.40 15.36 -38.49
CA LYS A 258 -1.86 15.33 -38.40
C LYS A 258 -2.43 14.79 -39.72
N ILE A 259 -2.74 13.50 -39.77
CA ILE A 259 -3.67 12.97 -40.77
C ILE A 259 -5.06 13.39 -40.32
N SER A 260 -5.74 14.17 -41.15
CA SER A 260 -7.04 14.77 -40.85
C SER A 260 -8.12 13.71 -40.63
N ASP A 261 -8.92 13.89 -39.59
CA ASP A 261 -10.03 13.03 -39.10
C ASP A 261 -11.18 12.74 -40.10
N LYS A 262 -11.02 13.01 -41.39
CA LYS A 262 -12.09 12.89 -42.39
C LYS A 262 -12.18 11.53 -43.07
N GLU A 263 -11.11 10.75 -43.19
CA GLU A 263 -11.12 9.51 -44.00
C GLU A 263 -11.53 8.23 -43.23
N VAL A 264 -11.54 8.24 -41.89
CA VAL A 264 -11.86 7.03 -41.10
C VAL A 264 -13.36 6.85 -40.89
N ILE A 265 -14.14 7.94 -40.93
CA ILE A 265 -15.57 7.91 -40.58
C ILE A 265 -16.42 7.27 -41.69
N GLU A 266 -16.02 7.39 -42.96
CA GLU A 266 -16.81 6.84 -44.08
C GLU A 266 -16.74 5.31 -44.17
N ASN A 267 -15.69 4.65 -43.68
CA ASN A 267 -15.52 3.20 -43.84
C ASN A 267 -16.20 2.35 -42.75
N VAL A 268 -16.72 2.94 -41.68
CA VAL A 268 -17.35 2.19 -40.57
C VAL A 268 -18.88 2.07 -40.73
N ILE A 269 -19.50 2.96 -41.50
CA ILE A 269 -20.97 3.07 -41.58
C ILE A 269 -21.60 1.94 -42.43
N GLU A 270 -20.84 1.28 -43.31
CA GLU A 270 -21.41 0.26 -44.22
C GLU A 270 -21.50 -1.19 -43.68
N LYS A 271 -21.04 -1.50 -42.45
CA LYS A 271 -20.91 -2.90 -41.98
C LYS A 271 -21.84 -3.38 -40.86
N ILE A 272 -22.83 -2.59 -40.41
CA ILE A 272 -23.68 -2.96 -39.25
C ILE A 272 -25.15 -3.25 -39.64
N ALA A 273 -25.42 -3.63 -40.89
CA ALA A 273 -26.72 -4.18 -41.26
C ALA A 273 -26.60 -5.71 -41.40
N VAL A 274 -27.51 -6.43 -40.73
CA VAL A 274 -28.03 -7.80 -41.02
C VAL A 274 -27.88 -8.84 -39.88
N THR A 275 -29.04 -9.08 -39.22
CA THR A 275 -29.58 -10.32 -38.59
C THR A 275 -28.96 -10.90 -37.31
N SER A 276 -29.69 -11.53 -36.37
CA SER A 276 -31.14 -11.72 -36.12
C SER A 276 -31.29 -12.33 -34.71
N THR A 277 -32.47 -12.14 -34.12
CA THR A 277 -32.95 -12.63 -32.82
C THR A 277 -33.07 -14.15 -32.71
N GLU A 278 -32.64 -14.72 -31.58
CA GLU A 278 -33.25 -15.90 -30.94
C GLU A 278 -33.29 -15.70 -29.42
N ALA A 279 -34.43 -16.03 -28.82
CA ALA A 279 -34.72 -15.87 -27.39
C ALA A 279 -34.39 -17.17 -26.64
N ILE A 280 -33.60 -17.07 -25.56
CA ILE A 280 -33.43 -18.14 -24.57
C ILE A 280 -33.47 -17.52 -23.16
N ASP A 281 -34.24 -18.17 -22.29
CA ASP A 281 -34.54 -17.86 -20.89
C ASP A 281 -33.35 -17.34 -20.06
N LYS A 282 -33.50 -16.14 -19.49
CA LYS A 282 -32.51 -15.49 -18.60
C LYS A 282 -32.80 -15.81 -17.13
N LYS A 283 -31.85 -16.48 -16.46
CA LYS A 283 -31.63 -16.33 -15.02
C LYS A 283 -30.77 -15.09 -14.79
N GLU A 284 -31.22 -14.14 -13.99
CA GLU A 284 -30.43 -12.95 -13.60
C GLU A 284 -29.12 -13.38 -12.90
N LYS A 285 -27.97 -12.97 -13.45
CA LYS A 285 -26.65 -13.17 -12.82
C LYS A 285 -26.44 -12.15 -11.70
N SER A 286 -26.08 -12.65 -10.52
CA SER A 286 -25.85 -11.89 -9.28
C SER A 286 -24.45 -11.26 -9.23
N TYR A 287 -24.26 -10.28 -8.34
CA TYR A 287 -22.94 -9.75 -7.94
C TYR A 287 -21.98 -10.88 -7.52
N GLU A 288 -22.50 -11.91 -6.84
CA GLU A 288 -21.72 -13.07 -6.40
C GLU A 288 -21.18 -13.89 -7.59
N ASP A 289 -21.90 -13.91 -8.71
CA ASP A 289 -21.49 -14.62 -9.91
C ASP A 289 -20.33 -13.90 -10.61
N LEU A 290 -20.34 -12.56 -10.66
CA LEU A 290 -19.24 -11.78 -11.21
C LEU A 290 -17.97 -11.92 -10.36
N VAL A 291 -18.11 -11.90 -9.03
CA VAL A 291 -17.00 -12.17 -8.10
C VAL A 291 -16.42 -13.57 -8.34
N THR A 292 -17.29 -14.56 -8.58
CA THR A 292 -16.88 -15.94 -8.86
C THR A 292 -16.13 -16.03 -10.19
N ALA A 293 -16.65 -15.45 -11.26
CA ALA A 293 -16.01 -15.42 -12.57
C ALA A 293 -14.62 -14.76 -12.55
N LEU A 294 -14.49 -13.63 -11.84
CA LEU A 294 -13.18 -12.98 -11.68
C LEU A 294 -12.22 -13.84 -10.84
N LYS A 295 -12.68 -14.49 -9.76
CA LYS A 295 -11.85 -15.43 -8.98
C LYS A 295 -11.38 -16.62 -9.82
N GLU A 296 -12.27 -17.19 -10.63
CA GLU A 296 -11.97 -18.31 -11.51
C GLU A 296 -10.98 -17.92 -12.60
N TYR A 297 -11.21 -16.79 -13.26
CA TYR A 297 -10.27 -16.24 -14.25
C TYR A 297 -8.88 -16.05 -13.63
N ARG A 298 -8.82 -15.40 -12.45
CA ARG A 298 -7.57 -15.17 -11.73
C ARG A 298 -6.85 -16.49 -11.42
N LEU A 299 -7.58 -17.49 -10.92
CA LEU A 299 -7.02 -18.79 -10.60
C LEU A 299 -6.51 -19.51 -11.85
N SER A 300 -7.31 -19.55 -12.91
CA SER A 300 -6.97 -20.15 -14.19
C SER A 300 -5.72 -19.52 -14.80
N LYS A 301 -5.68 -18.19 -14.88
CA LYS A 301 -4.54 -17.45 -15.44
C LYS A 301 -3.27 -17.66 -14.60
N SER A 302 -3.39 -17.66 -13.28
CA SER A 302 -2.26 -17.92 -12.38
C SER A 302 -1.67 -19.32 -12.55
N ARG A 303 -2.51 -20.34 -12.77
CA ARG A 303 -2.07 -21.71 -13.07
C ARG A 303 -1.38 -21.78 -14.43
N LYS A 304 -1.95 -21.15 -15.45
CA LYS A 304 -1.37 -21.08 -16.81
C LYS A 304 0.02 -20.43 -16.80
N GLU A 305 0.19 -19.37 -16.04
CA GLU A 305 1.45 -18.62 -15.94
C GLU A 305 2.38 -19.12 -14.83
N LYS A 306 2.00 -20.16 -14.08
CA LYS A 306 2.76 -20.71 -12.94
C LYS A 306 3.12 -19.65 -11.89
N VAL A 307 2.23 -18.69 -11.67
CA VAL A 307 2.37 -17.64 -10.65
C VAL A 307 1.28 -17.79 -9.58
N LYS A 308 1.49 -17.19 -8.39
CA LYS A 308 0.45 -17.17 -7.36
C LYS A 308 -0.72 -16.25 -7.80
N PRO A 309 -1.99 -16.58 -7.49
CA PRO A 309 -3.18 -15.82 -7.96
C PRO A 309 -3.12 -14.30 -7.77
N TYR A 310 -2.56 -13.85 -6.64
CA TYR A 310 -2.46 -12.42 -6.32
C TYR A 310 -1.49 -11.65 -7.22
N PHE A 311 -0.60 -12.32 -7.98
CA PHE A 311 0.26 -11.66 -8.96
C PHE A 311 -0.53 -11.19 -10.20
N ILE A 312 -1.64 -11.85 -10.56
CA ILE A 312 -2.55 -11.38 -11.60
C ILE A 312 -3.22 -10.09 -11.10
N TYR A 313 -4.03 -10.20 -10.04
CA TYR A 313 -4.53 -9.08 -9.25
C TYR A 313 -4.93 -9.53 -7.84
N ASN A 314 -4.76 -8.65 -6.85
CA ASN A 314 -5.14 -8.93 -5.47
C ASN A 314 -6.66 -8.70 -5.27
N ASN A 315 -7.17 -8.94 -4.05
CA ASN A 315 -8.60 -8.76 -3.79
C ASN A 315 -9.03 -7.29 -3.86
N GLU A 316 -8.20 -6.35 -3.41
CA GLU A 316 -8.46 -4.90 -3.49
C GLU A 316 -8.65 -4.45 -4.95
N MET A 317 -7.75 -4.90 -5.83
CA MET A 317 -7.84 -4.66 -7.28
C MET A 317 -9.12 -5.25 -7.89
N MET A 318 -9.55 -6.45 -7.47
CA MET A 318 -10.78 -7.08 -7.95
C MET A 318 -12.03 -6.32 -7.52
N GLU A 319 -12.07 -5.87 -6.27
CA GLU A 319 -13.16 -5.04 -5.75
C GLU A 319 -13.24 -3.71 -6.50
N GLU A 320 -12.11 -3.07 -6.79
CA GLU A 320 -12.06 -1.84 -7.59
C GLU A 320 -12.53 -2.08 -9.04
N ILE A 321 -12.17 -3.22 -9.66
CA ILE A 321 -12.67 -3.60 -10.99
C ILE A 321 -14.20 -3.66 -11.01
N ILE A 322 -14.78 -4.41 -10.07
CA ILE A 322 -16.24 -4.60 -9.99
C ILE A 322 -16.95 -3.27 -9.74
N LYS A 323 -16.37 -2.43 -8.89
CA LYS A 323 -16.98 -1.18 -8.48
C LYS A 323 -17.01 -0.13 -9.59
N LEU A 324 -15.96 -0.06 -10.42
CA LEU A 324 -15.85 0.97 -11.46
C LEU A 324 -16.69 0.66 -12.71
N ASN A 325 -17.18 -0.58 -12.87
CA ASN A 325 -17.93 -1.04 -14.05
C ASN A 325 -17.27 -0.58 -15.37
N LEU A 326 -15.98 -0.93 -15.49
CA LEU A 326 -15.09 -0.37 -16.50
C LEU A 326 -15.58 -0.72 -17.91
N LYS A 327 -15.64 0.27 -18.81
CA LYS A 327 -16.05 0.07 -20.21
C LYS A 327 -14.87 -0.11 -21.15
N ASP A 328 -13.70 0.37 -20.75
CA ASP A 328 -12.44 0.33 -21.49
C ASP A 328 -11.31 -0.19 -20.59
N LYS A 329 -10.42 -1.01 -21.15
CA LYS A 329 -9.21 -1.47 -20.45
C LYS A 329 -8.30 -0.30 -20.04
N LYS A 330 -8.34 0.83 -20.74
CA LYS A 330 -7.60 2.04 -20.35
C LYS A 330 -8.02 2.53 -18.97
N GLU A 331 -9.27 2.35 -18.57
CA GLU A 331 -9.77 2.79 -17.26
C GLU A 331 -9.19 1.99 -16.08
N LEU A 332 -8.60 0.80 -16.33
CA LEU A 332 -7.88 0.03 -15.33
C LEU A 332 -6.69 0.81 -14.73
N ILE A 333 -6.19 1.85 -15.42
CA ILE A 333 -5.16 2.75 -14.89
C ILE A 333 -5.58 3.43 -13.58
N ASN A 334 -6.88 3.62 -13.35
CA ASN A 334 -7.37 4.27 -12.14
C ASN A 334 -7.32 3.35 -10.91
N ILE A 335 -7.06 2.05 -11.12
CA ILE A 335 -7.00 1.05 -10.06
C ILE A 335 -5.59 0.95 -9.52
N LYS A 336 -5.44 1.13 -8.21
CA LYS A 336 -4.12 1.10 -7.58
C LYS A 336 -3.47 -0.28 -7.77
N GLY A 337 -2.31 -0.29 -8.43
CA GLY A 337 -1.53 -1.50 -8.70
C GLY A 337 -1.93 -2.29 -9.97
N PHE A 338 -2.85 -1.74 -10.78
CA PHE A 338 -2.87 -2.01 -12.22
C PHE A 338 -1.86 -1.10 -12.92
N GLY A 339 -0.73 -1.70 -13.29
CA GLY A 339 0.27 -1.11 -14.18
C GLY A 339 0.07 -1.58 -15.62
N PRO A 340 0.75 -0.97 -16.60
CA PRO A 340 0.57 -1.26 -18.02
C PRO A 340 0.78 -2.74 -18.36
N VAL A 341 1.73 -3.45 -17.73
CA VAL A 341 1.91 -4.92 -17.89
C VAL A 341 0.63 -5.69 -17.66
N LYS A 342 -0.10 -5.35 -16.59
CA LYS A 342 -1.32 -6.06 -16.22
C LYS A 342 -2.47 -5.67 -17.13
N ILE A 343 -2.53 -4.41 -17.54
CA ILE A 343 -3.55 -3.90 -18.46
C ILE A 343 -3.38 -4.55 -19.83
N GLU A 344 -2.15 -4.64 -20.31
CA GLU A 344 -1.80 -5.29 -21.57
C GLU A 344 -2.07 -6.80 -21.52
N LYS A 345 -1.61 -7.49 -20.47
CA LYS A 345 -1.77 -8.95 -20.36
C LYS A 345 -3.19 -9.42 -20.04
N TYR A 346 -3.93 -8.66 -19.23
CA TYR A 346 -5.19 -9.11 -18.62
C TYR A 346 -6.36 -8.18 -18.87
N GLY A 347 -6.14 -6.97 -19.40
CA GLY A 347 -7.17 -5.95 -19.49
C GLY A 347 -8.34 -6.37 -20.38
N ASP A 348 -8.05 -6.89 -21.58
CA ASP A 348 -9.10 -7.34 -22.51
C ASP A 348 -9.93 -8.49 -21.91
N ASP A 349 -9.28 -9.48 -21.30
CA ASP A 349 -9.95 -10.61 -20.63
C ASP A 349 -10.87 -10.12 -19.49
N ILE A 350 -10.39 -9.20 -18.65
CA ILE A 350 -11.15 -8.63 -17.53
C ILE A 350 -12.36 -7.84 -18.03
N ILE A 351 -12.18 -6.99 -19.04
CA ILE A 351 -13.27 -6.20 -19.63
C ILE A 351 -14.31 -7.12 -20.28
N ASN A 352 -13.88 -8.19 -20.93
CA ASN A 352 -14.80 -9.18 -21.51
C ASN A 352 -15.63 -9.89 -20.44
N ILE A 353 -15.03 -10.26 -19.30
CA ILE A 353 -15.76 -10.82 -18.15
C ILE A 353 -16.80 -9.81 -17.63
N ILE A 354 -16.43 -8.54 -17.47
CA ILE A 354 -17.37 -7.50 -17.02
C ILE A 354 -18.51 -7.32 -18.03
N ARG A 355 -18.19 -7.18 -19.32
CA ARG A 355 -19.18 -6.99 -20.40
C ARG A 355 -20.16 -8.16 -20.48
N ALA A 356 -19.68 -9.40 -20.34
CA ALA A 356 -20.53 -10.59 -20.32
C ALA A 356 -21.55 -10.60 -19.16
N TYR A 357 -21.38 -9.76 -18.14
CA TYR A 357 -22.29 -9.62 -17.00
C TYR A 357 -23.16 -8.36 -17.07
N TYR A 358 -22.71 -7.28 -17.71
CA TYR A 358 -23.45 -6.00 -17.78
C TYR A 358 -24.18 -5.72 -19.11
N ILE A 359 -23.91 -6.47 -20.18
CA ILE A 359 -24.64 -6.36 -21.47
C ILE A 359 -26.00 -7.07 -21.41
N GLU A 360 -26.30 -7.83 -20.35
CA GLU A 360 -27.59 -8.51 -20.17
C GLU A 360 -28.67 -7.66 -19.47
N LYS A 361 -28.40 -6.39 -19.10
CA LYS A 361 -29.36 -5.46 -18.48
C LYS A 361 -30.06 -4.53 -19.45
#